data_AF-A0AAE1SS22-F1
#
_entry.id   AF-A0AAE1SS22-F1
#
_cell.length_a   1.000
_cell.length_b   1.000
_cell.length_c   1.000
_cell.angle_alpha   90.00
_cell.angle_beta   90.00
_cell.angle_gamma   90.00
#
_symmetry.space_group_name_H-M   'P 1'
#
loop_
_entity.id
_entity.type
_entity.pdbx_description
1 polymer ?
#
loop_
_entity_poly.entity_id
_entity_poly.type
_entity_poly.pdbx_seq_one_letter_code
_entity_poly.pdbx_strand_id
1 'polypeptide(L)'
;MFGFSIRTGRQNSSGSPLSTGSPSSVGSPKTAGSTGSPRAEVGEIDTSAPFQSVRAAVSLFGEAGSSPKAKPTIKRSKTIEERVLEKESRLHLALRELDSFKEQIRSTETTKAHALRELEKAKRTLQELTGKLETLCESKQAAIEATESAKTRAIELEEHKSNKPPVGTDAWKQNVEAEREQYRTSSGELNSAKQELTNLRQDFDAALDAKLAAFQEAADAQHNAAINRERLGKLSKEVTNLQETLGQVKIASLQAQEEHEKLISDKEAHLNSLRTAKEEAEEKIRALKEDPDSQLVTENLVEKLEVTDEAIHVLQEQLNQVRAQDLDAYTKANAELDATKNALKEIFAEESSLRGLVDSLKLEVERVKVEHSELKKKTEETESLVENLKLDLENCKKELETSISAKTQAEGDSNDLLSKIQQLTSEANQFSKEAEDMKKNAELLRQEAKTAKETEEKTEERLKIALKEAEEAKAAEKIADDKIHNNPSRVTKNDDSDNEKRSSESSNGKIRLSVEEFEALKKRVEGIKNDADIKVKSVMAQVETINANEKQAKEKLEGFLKEKEDIEAATKEALKTAEMAEAAKLVVEGELQKWRQKEQQEEEEIGESSMEILKGHEKNL
;
A
#
# COMPACT_ATOMS: atom_id res chain seq x y z
N MET A 1 30.27 -3.81 -21.30
CA MET A 1 31.31 -3.40 -20.32
C MET A 1 30.67 -2.49 -19.30
N PHE A 2 31.11 -2.60 -18.05
CA PHE A 2 30.58 -1.99 -16.83
C PHE A 2 29.34 -2.67 -16.24
N GLY A 3 29.61 -3.64 -15.38
CA GLY A 3 28.68 -4.11 -14.36
C GLY A 3 28.89 -3.38 -13.05
N PHE A 4 27.89 -3.43 -12.18
CA PHE A 4 28.05 -3.39 -10.74
C PHE A 4 26.85 -4.12 -10.12
N SER A 5 27.14 -5.23 -9.45
CA SER A 5 26.21 -5.92 -8.54
C SER A 5 26.21 -5.21 -7.20
N ILE A 6 25.05 -4.91 -6.60
CA ILE A 6 24.93 -4.89 -5.13
C ILE A 6 23.60 -5.50 -4.69
N ARG A 7 23.79 -6.56 -3.90
CA ARG A 7 22.90 -7.34 -3.04
C ARG A 7 22.37 -6.46 -1.89
N THR A 8 21.06 -6.47 -1.63
CA THR A 8 20.53 -6.27 -0.27
C THR A 8 19.28 -7.12 -0.06
N GLY A 9 19.39 -8.09 0.85
CA GLY A 9 18.26 -8.75 1.47
C GLY A 9 18.03 -8.12 2.84
N ARG A 10 16.80 -7.67 3.07
CA ARG A 10 15.92 -8.04 4.20
C ARG A 10 16.48 -8.12 5.61
N GLN A 11 15.82 -7.40 6.52
CA GLN A 11 15.08 -7.93 7.69
C GLN A 11 14.24 -6.77 8.27
N ASN A 12 12.90 -6.82 8.25
CA ASN A 12 11.94 -7.50 9.11
C ASN A 12 11.92 -6.98 10.55
N SER A 13 10.87 -6.20 10.80
CA SER A 13 10.20 -6.02 12.08
C SER A 13 9.85 -7.34 12.76
N SER A 14 9.92 -7.35 14.08
CA SER A 14 8.96 -8.01 14.98
C SER A 14 8.28 -6.88 15.78
N GLY A 15 7.07 -6.95 16.31
CA GLY A 15 6.12 -8.01 16.57
C GLY A 15 5.18 -7.47 17.66
N SER A 16 3.89 -7.79 17.55
CA SER A 16 2.77 -7.38 18.44
C SER A 16 2.96 -7.78 19.92
N PRO A 17 2.03 -7.39 20.84
CA PRO A 17 1.01 -8.39 21.23
C PRO A 17 -0.38 -7.89 21.74
N LEU A 18 -1.37 -8.79 21.56
CA LEU A 18 -2.51 -9.21 22.41
C LEU A 18 -3.46 -8.20 23.11
N SER A 19 -4.79 -8.42 23.01
CA SER A 19 -5.58 -9.11 24.07
C SER A 19 -7.13 -8.92 23.97
N THR A 20 -7.82 -10.06 23.86
CA THR A 20 -9.08 -10.58 24.49
C THR A 20 -10.31 -9.70 24.86
N GLY A 21 -11.52 -10.23 24.59
CA GLY A 21 -12.73 -10.02 25.42
C GLY A 21 -14.10 -9.97 24.71
N SER A 22 -15.00 -10.93 24.99
CA SER A 22 -16.49 -10.94 24.77
C SER A 22 -17.16 -11.37 26.10
N PRO A 23 -18.51 -11.45 26.34
CA PRO A 23 -19.70 -11.39 25.44
C PRO A 23 -21.06 -10.77 25.98
N SER A 24 -22.10 -10.71 25.11
CA SER A 24 -23.59 -10.79 25.34
C SER A 24 -24.32 -9.62 26.06
N SER A 25 -25.59 -9.20 25.89
CA SER A 25 -26.86 -9.52 25.17
C SER A 25 -27.84 -8.34 25.49
N VAL A 26 -28.72 -7.76 24.65
CA VAL A 26 -30.16 -8.07 24.39
C VAL A 26 -30.77 -6.85 23.64
N GLY A 27 -31.65 -7.05 22.63
CA GLY A 27 -32.81 -6.16 22.38
C GLY A 27 -33.02 -5.54 20.98
N SER A 28 -33.78 -6.22 20.11
CA SER A 28 -34.39 -5.76 18.82
C SER A 28 -35.62 -4.81 19.02
N PRO A 29 -36.36 -4.25 18.01
CA PRO A 29 -36.37 -4.60 16.56
C PRO A 29 -36.72 -3.49 15.50
N LYS A 30 -36.61 -3.90 14.20
CA LYS A 30 -37.18 -3.38 12.91
C LYS A 30 -36.50 -2.11 12.34
N THR A 31 -36.06 -2.00 11.08
CA THR A 31 -36.67 -2.37 9.77
C THR A 31 -35.59 -2.68 8.69
N ALA A 32 -35.68 -3.81 7.99
CA ALA A 32 -35.96 -3.96 6.55
C ALA A 32 -34.90 -3.40 5.56
N GLY A 33 -34.20 -4.29 4.84
CA GLY A 33 -33.39 -3.91 3.67
C GLY A 33 -32.35 -4.93 3.21
N SER A 34 -32.83 -6.05 2.65
CA SER A 34 -32.24 -6.83 1.54
C SER A 34 -30.74 -7.21 1.51
N THR A 35 -30.50 -8.52 1.60
CA THR A 35 -29.55 -9.36 0.79
C THR A 35 -28.05 -9.06 0.90
N GLY A 36 -27.18 -9.89 1.50
CA GLY A 36 -27.23 -11.33 1.76
C GLY A 36 -26.63 -12.11 0.60
N SER A 37 -25.33 -12.43 0.70
CA SER A 37 -24.58 -13.33 -0.18
C SER A 37 -25.23 -14.73 -0.24
N PRO A 38 -25.35 -15.41 -1.39
CA PRO A 38 -25.70 -16.81 -1.42
C PRO A 38 -24.43 -17.68 -1.41
N ARG A 39 -24.20 -18.21 -0.22
CA ARG A 39 -23.60 -19.52 0.03
C ARG A 39 -24.25 -20.58 -0.87
N ALA A 40 -23.40 -21.39 -1.51
CA ALA A 40 -23.65 -22.71 -2.09
C ALA A 40 -25.11 -23.19 -2.04
N GLU A 41 -25.83 -22.96 -3.14
CA GLU A 41 -27.12 -23.58 -3.39
C GLU A 41 -26.85 -24.92 -4.09
N VAL A 42 -27.08 -25.99 -3.34
CA VAL A 42 -27.13 -27.37 -3.84
C VAL A 42 -28.16 -27.40 -4.97
N GLY A 43 -27.75 -27.90 -6.14
CA GLY A 43 -28.57 -27.90 -7.35
C GLY A 43 -29.99 -28.38 -7.11
N GLU A 44 -30.96 -27.58 -7.57
CA GLU A 44 -32.34 -28.00 -7.73
C GLU A 44 -32.37 -29.21 -8.67
N ILE A 45 -32.65 -30.38 -8.12
CA ILE A 45 -33.00 -31.54 -8.93
C ILE A 45 -34.42 -31.31 -9.42
N ASP A 46 -34.55 -30.99 -10.70
CA ASP A 46 -35.81 -31.06 -11.41
C ASP A 46 -36.38 -32.49 -11.31
N THR A 47 -37.48 -32.62 -10.55
CA THR A 47 -38.21 -33.88 -10.34
C THR A 47 -39.48 -33.96 -11.19
N SER A 48 -39.62 -33.11 -12.22
CA SER A 48 -40.83 -33.04 -13.05
C SER A 48 -40.88 -34.10 -14.16
N ALA A 49 -40.76 -35.38 -13.77
CA ALA A 49 -41.35 -36.50 -14.49
C ALA A 49 -41.48 -37.70 -13.53
N PRO A 50 -42.60 -38.43 -13.48
CA PRO A 50 -42.75 -39.54 -12.55
C PRO A 50 -41.82 -40.68 -12.97
N PHE A 51 -40.78 -40.93 -12.16
CA PHE A 51 -39.86 -42.04 -12.35
C PHE A 51 -40.66 -43.35 -12.32
N GLN A 52 -40.72 -44.06 -13.45
CA GLN A 52 -41.28 -45.40 -13.49
C GLN A 52 -40.34 -46.36 -12.73
N SER A 53 -40.63 -46.50 -11.44
CA SER A 53 -39.99 -47.38 -10.44
C SER A 53 -38.68 -46.87 -9.80
N VAL A 54 -38.70 -46.83 -8.47
CA VAL A 54 -37.58 -46.57 -7.55
C VAL A 54 -36.39 -47.53 -7.77
N ARG A 55 -36.62 -48.66 -8.46
CA ARG A 55 -35.60 -49.65 -8.79
C ARG A 55 -34.58 -49.15 -9.83
N ALA A 56 -34.99 -48.25 -10.73
CA ALA A 56 -34.11 -47.67 -11.74
C ALA A 56 -33.13 -46.64 -11.13
N ALA A 57 -33.61 -45.85 -10.16
CA ALA A 57 -32.79 -44.84 -9.47
C ALA A 57 -31.70 -45.47 -8.58
N VAL A 58 -31.97 -46.65 -7.99
CA VAL A 58 -30.98 -47.39 -7.18
C VAL A 58 -29.82 -47.93 -8.03
N SER A 59 -30.03 -48.16 -9.33
CA SER A 59 -28.97 -48.61 -10.24
C SER A 59 -28.03 -47.50 -10.71
N LEU A 60 -28.39 -46.22 -10.50
CA LEU A 60 -27.55 -45.06 -10.83
C LEU A 60 -26.51 -44.74 -9.74
N PHE A 61 -26.70 -45.21 -8.50
CA PHE A 61 -25.83 -44.89 -7.35
C PHE A 61 -25.44 -46.07 -6.44
N GLY A 62 -25.91 -47.30 -6.71
CA GLY A 62 -25.74 -48.43 -5.80
C GLY A 62 -24.48 -49.29 -6.01
N GLU A 63 -23.30 -48.78 -5.67
CA GLU A 63 -22.12 -49.62 -5.40
C GLU A 63 -21.46 -49.22 -4.07
N ALA A 64 -22.13 -49.54 -2.95
CA ALA A 64 -21.50 -49.58 -1.64
C ALA A 64 -22.19 -50.62 -0.75
N GLY A 65 -21.47 -51.70 -0.45
CA GLY A 65 -21.84 -52.68 0.58
C GLY A 65 -22.33 -54.02 0.04
N SER A 66 -21.42 -54.96 -0.18
CA SER A 66 -21.76 -56.38 -0.26
C SER A 66 -21.08 -57.15 0.86
N SER A 67 -21.90 -57.60 1.81
CA SER A 67 -21.58 -58.58 2.85
C SER A 67 -21.15 -59.93 2.25
N PRO A 68 -20.19 -60.65 2.86
CA PRO A 68 -19.62 -61.86 2.29
C PRO A 68 -20.46 -63.10 2.62
N LYS A 69 -21.65 -63.25 2.02
CA LYS A 69 -22.36 -64.55 1.94
C LYS A 69 -23.58 -64.49 1.02
N ALA A 70 -23.37 -64.52 -0.29
CA ALA A 70 -24.39 -64.93 -1.25
C ALA A 70 -23.73 -65.58 -2.47
N LYS A 71 -24.33 -66.67 -2.96
CA LYS A 71 -23.93 -67.43 -4.15
C LYS A 71 -23.81 -66.51 -5.38
N PRO A 72 -22.90 -66.82 -6.33
CA PRO A 72 -22.67 -65.97 -7.50
C PRO A 72 -23.97 -65.91 -8.31
N THR A 73 -24.65 -64.78 -8.23
CA THR A 73 -25.77 -64.48 -9.13
C THR A 73 -25.11 -64.04 -10.42
N ILE A 74 -25.28 -64.84 -11.48
CA ILE A 74 -24.84 -64.50 -12.83
C ILE A 74 -25.45 -63.13 -13.15
N LYS A 75 -24.63 -62.08 -13.13
CA LYS A 75 -25.03 -60.76 -13.61
C LYS A 75 -25.41 -60.97 -15.07
N ARG A 76 -26.69 -60.82 -15.42
CA ARG A 76 -27.10 -60.76 -16.84
C ARG A 76 -26.20 -59.73 -17.51
N SER A 77 -25.46 -60.15 -18.53
CA SER A 77 -24.76 -59.23 -19.40
C SER A 77 -25.81 -58.28 -19.98
N LYS A 78 -25.61 -56.97 -19.82
CA LYS A 78 -26.47 -55.94 -20.43
C LYS A 78 -26.66 -56.27 -21.92
N THR A 79 -27.89 -56.20 -22.41
CA THR A 79 -28.16 -56.45 -23.83
C THR A 79 -27.49 -55.37 -24.68
N ILE A 80 -27.23 -55.67 -25.96
CA ILE A 80 -26.54 -54.72 -26.85
C ILE A 80 -27.36 -53.42 -26.98
N GLU A 81 -28.69 -53.53 -27.02
CA GLU A 81 -29.64 -52.41 -27.01
C GLU A 81 -29.52 -51.53 -25.76
N GLU A 82 -29.37 -52.13 -24.58
CA GLU A 82 -29.18 -51.39 -23.33
C GLU A 82 -27.86 -50.60 -23.34
N ARG A 83 -26.81 -51.15 -23.96
CA ARG A 83 -25.52 -50.44 -24.15
C ARG A 83 -25.61 -49.30 -25.15
N VAL A 84 -26.41 -49.42 -26.20
CA VAL A 84 -26.68 -48.33 -27.15
C VAL A 84 -27.42 -47.19 -26.42
N LEU A 85 -28.48 -47.51 -25.70
CA LEU A 85 -29.29 -46.52 -24.96
C LEU A 85 -28.48 -45.79 -23.88
N GLU A 86 -27.63 -46.49 -23.13
CA GLU A 86 -26.76 -45.87 -22.11
C GLU A 86 -25.77 -44.88 -22.75
N LYS A 87 -25.19 -45.22 -23.89
CA LYS A 87 -24.29 -44.31 -24.62
C LYS A 87 -25.02 -43.12 -25.23
N GLU A 88 -26.23 -43.32 -25.76
CA GLU A 88 -27.08 -42.22 -26.27
C GLU A 88 -27.47 -41.25 -25.17
N SER A 89 -27.84 -41.75 -23.98
CA SER A 89 -28.13 -40.91 -22.82
C SER A 89 -26.92 -40.10 -22.39
N ARG A 90 -25.72 -40.69 -22.35
CA ARG A 90 -24.47 -39.97 -22.04
C ARG A 90 -24.15 -38.90 -23.08
N LEU A 91 -24.31 -39.21 -24.37
CA LEU A 91 -24.12 -38.25 -25.44
C LEU A 91 -25.06 -37.05 -25.30
N HIS A 92 -26.33 -37.27 -24.96
CA HIS A 92 -27.28 -36.18 -24.75
C HIS A 92 -26.92 -35.27 -23.57
N LEU A 93 -26.43 -35.83 -22.47
CA LEU A 93 -25.95 -35.04 -21.32
C LEU A 93 -24.73 -34.19 -21.70
N ALA A 94 -23.75 -34.79 -22.38
CA ALA A 94 -22.56 -34.08 -22.85
C ALA A 94 -22.90 -32.96 -23.84
N LEU A 95 -23.87 -33.15 -24.73
CA LEU A 95 -24.35 -32.10 -25.64
C LEU A 95 -25.01 -30.94 -24.89
N ARG A 96 -25.80 -31.22 -23.86
CA ARG A 96 -26.43 -30.18 -23.03
C ARG A 96 -25.39 -29.36 -22.27
N GLU A 97 -24.41 -30.01 -21.66
CA GLU A 97 -23.29 -29.34 -20.99
C GLU A 97 -22.47 -28.49 -21.98
N LEU A 98 -22.23 -29.01 -23.19
CA LEU A 98 -21.52 -28.29 -24.25
C LEU A 98 -22.26 -27.02 -24.65
N ASP A 99 -23.58 -27.08 -24.81
CA ASP A 99 -24.39 -25.91 -25.12
C ASP A 99 -24.43 -24.90 -23.96
N SER A 100 -24.44 -25.37 -22.70
CA SER A 100 -24.33 -24.50 -21.52
C SER A 100 -23.01 -23.71 -21.50
N PHE A 101 -21.89 -24.35 -21.84
CA PHE A 101 -20.59 -23.65 -21.92
C PHE A 101 -20.54 -22.68 -23.10
N LYS A 102 -21.18 -23.00 -24.24
CA LYS A 102 -21.31 -22.04 -25.35
C LYS A 102 -22.12 -20.81 -24.93
N GLU A 103 -23.21 -21.00 -24.19
CA GLU A 103 -24.01 -19.91 -23.61
C GLU A 103 -23.15 -19.02 -22.72
N GLN A 104 -22.39 -19.63 -21.81
CA GLN A 104 -21.52 -18.93 -20.87
C GLN A 104 -20.39 -18.17 -21.58
N ILE A 105 -19.82 -18.75 -22.65
CA ILE A 105 -18.83 -18.04 -23.50
C ILE A 105 -19.49 -16.82 -24.14
N ARG A 106 -20.67 -16.98 -24.75
CA ARG A 106 -21.41 -15.86 -25.37
C ARG A 106 -21.67 -14.75 -24.34
N SER A 107 -22.12 -15.08 -23.13
CA SER A 107 -22.32 -14.07 -22.08
C SER A 107 -21.02 -13.39 -21.67
N THR A 108 -19.92 -14.12 -21.49
CA THR A 108 -18.61 -13.52 -21.18
C THR A 108 -18.04 -12.66 -22.31
N GLU A 109 -18.33 -12.99 -23.56
CA GLU A 109 -17.95 -12.17 -24.71
C GLU A 109 -18.76 -10.87 -24.76
N THR A 110 -20.06 -10.92 -24.39
CA THR A 110 -20.87 -9.70 -24.27
C THR A 110 -20.40 -8.78 -23.14
N THR A 111 -20.03 -9.32 -21.97
CA THR A 111 -19.48 -8.52 -20.87
C THR A 111 -18.13 -7.92 -21.25
N LYS A 112 -17.24 -8.69 -21.91
CA LYS A 112 -15.99 -8.16 -22.45
C LYS A 112 -16.22 -7.02 -23.43
N ALA A 113 -17.17 -7.17 -24.37
CA ALA A 113 -17.50 -6.11 -25.32
C ALA A 113 -18.04 -4.85 -24.62
N HIS A 114 -18.76 -5.02 -23.51
CA HIS A 114 -19.21 -3.90 -22.68
C HIS A 114 -18.05 -3.21 -21.96
N ALA A 115 -17.16 -3.96 -21.30
CA ALA A 115 -16.00 -3.42 -20.61
C ALA A 115 -15.06 -2.67 -21.57
N LEU A 116 -14.88 -3.17 -22.80
CA LEU A 116 -14.11 -2.46 -23.83
C LEU A 116 -14.76 -1.13 -24.26
N ARG A 117 -16.09 -1.07 -24.36
CA ARG A 117 -16.81 0.18 -24.63
C ARG A 117 -16.64 1.19 -23.49
N GLU A 118 -16.74 0.75 -22.24
CA GLU A 118 -16.51 1.62 -21.08
C GLU A 118 -15.05 2.09 -21.01
N LEU A 119 -14.08 1.22 -21.34
CA LEU A 119 -12.68 1.59 -21.44
C LEU A 119 -12.44 2.68 -22.50
N GLU A 120 -13.03 2.52 -23.69
CA GLU A 120 -12.94 3.56 -24.72
C GLU A 120 -13.59 4.87 -24.28
N LYS A 121 -14.74 4.80 -23.62
CA LYS A 121 -15.41 5.97 -23.04
C LYS A 121 -14.52 6.67 -22.01
N ALA A 122 -13.91 5.92 -21.08
CA ALA A 122 -12.97 6.43 -20.10
C ALA A 122 -11.71 7.04 -20.73
N LYS A 123 -11.23 6.48 -21.85
CA LYS A 123 -10.12 7.07 -22.62
C LYS A 123 -10.52 8.41 -23.26
N ARG A 124 -11.72 8.51 -23.83
CA ARG A 124 -12.24 9.76 -24.41
C ARG A 124 -12.40 10.82 -23.33
N THR A 125 -13.00 10.48 -22.18
CA THR A 125 -13.13 11.42 -21.05
C THR A 125 -11.77 11.88 -20.55
N LEU A 126 -10.78 11.00 -20.44
CA LEU A 126 -9.43 11.39 -20.04
C LEU A 126 -8.79 12.38 -21.02
N GLN A 127 -8.95 12.16 -22.34
CA GLN A 127 -8.49 13.12 -23.35
C GLN A 127 -9.20 14.47 -23.25
N GLU A 128 -10.52 14.48 -23.03
CA GLU A 128 -11.29 15.70 -22.83
C GLU A 128 -10.85 16.46 -21.57
N LEU A 129 -10.62 15.75 -20.45
CA LEU A 129 -10.11 16.34 -19.22
C LEU A 129 -8.69 16.89 -19.41
N THR A 130 -7.85 16.24 -20.22
CA THR A 130 -6.51 16.75 -20.58
C THR A 130 -6.59 18.05 -21.34
N GLY A 131 -7.47 18.15 -22.34
CA GLY A 131 -7.69 19.41 -23.06
C GLY A 131 -8.21 20.52 -22.12
N LYS A 132 -9.15 20.19 -21.22
CA LYS A 132 -9.62 21.15 -20.20
C LYS A 132 -8.48 21.60 -19.28
N LEU A 133 -7.61 20.69 -18.86
CA LEU A 133 -6.47 21.03 -18.00
C LEU A 133 -5.51 22.01 -18.68
N GLU A 134 -5.21 21.81 -19.95
CA GLU A 134 -4.36 22.71 -20.73
C GLU A 134 -4.97 24.11 -20.79
N THR A 135 -6.24 24.23 -21.22
CA THR A 135 -6.94 25.52 -21.30
C THR A 135 -7.06 26.21 -19.92
N LEU A 136 -7.26 25.45 -18.85
CA LEU A 136 -7.37 25.98 -17.50
C LEU A 136 -6.00 26.42 -16.93
N CYS A 137 -4.92 25.72 -17.28
CA CYS A 137 -3.57 26.14 -16.95
C CYS A 137 -3.23 27.46 -17.63
N GLU A 138 -3.57 27.61 -18.92
CA GLU A 138 -3.40 28.86 -19.67
C GLU A 138 -4.22 30.00 -19.06
N SER A 139 -5.51 29.76 -18.75
CA SER A 139 -6.38 30.76 -18.12
C SER A 139 -5.89 31.17 -16.73
N LYS A 140 -5.42 30.21 -15.91
CA LYS A 140 -4.85 30.49 -14.60
C LYS A 140 -3.58 31.34 -14.73
N GLN A 141 -2.71 31.03 -15.69
CA GLN A 141 -1.48 31.78 -15.94
C GLN A 141 -1.80 33.22 -16.37
N ALA A 142 -2.76 33.42 -17.28
CA ALA A 142 -3.25 34.74 -17.67
C ALA A 142 -3.85 35.52 -16.49
N ALA A 143 -4.62 34.85 -15.61
CA ALA A 143 -5.16 35.47 -14.40
C ALA A 143 -4.06 35.87 -13.41
N ILE A 144 -2.99 35.08 -13.25
CA ILE A 144 -1.82 35.45 -12.44
C ILE A 144 -1.18 36.73 -13.00
N GLU A 145 -0.87 36.74 -14.30
CA GLU A 145 -0.26 37.90 -14.96
C GLU A 145 -1.14 39.16 -14.85
N ALA A 146 -2.47 39.02 -14.99
CA ALA A 146 -3.42 40.11 -14.79
C ALA A 146 -3.45 40.61 -13.34
N THR A 147 -3.43 39.71 -12.35
CA THR A 147 -3.36 40.10 -10.93
C THR A 147 -2.05 40.80 -10.57
N GLU A 148 -0.92 40.34 -11.12
CA GLU A 148 0.38 40.95 -10.90
C GLU A 148 0.46 42.33 -11.56
N SER A 149 -0.05 42.47 -12.79
CA SER A 149 -0.09 43.76 -13.49
C SER A 149 -1.02 44.77 -12.79
N ALA A 150 -2.19 44.35 -12.31
CA ALA A 150 -3.07 45.21 -11.54
C ALA A 150 -2.42 45.63 -10.21
N LYS A 151 -1.70 44.70 -9.56
CA LYS A 151 -0.96 44.98 -8.33
C LYS A 151 0.17 45.99 -8.55
N THR A 152 0.97 45.86 -9.61
CA THR A 152 2.04 46.82 -9.90
C THR A 152 1.49 48.21 -10.22
N ARG A 153 0.43 48.30 -11.04
CA ARG A 153 -0.24 49.58 -11.35
C ARG A 153 -0.82 50.26 -10.10
N ALA A 154 -1.43 49.49 -9.21
CA ALA A 154 -1.94 50.02 -7.94
C ALA A 154 -0.81 50.61 -7.07
N ILE A 155 0.35 49.95 -7.01
CA ILE A 155 1.54 50.44 -6.30
C ILE A 155 2.09 51.72 -6.96
N GLU A 156 2.26 51.73 -8.28
CA GLU A 156 2.75 52.89 -9.03
C GLU A 156 1.86 54.14 -8.82
N LEU A 157 0.53 53.97 -8.87
CA LEU A 157 -0.42 55.06 -8.62
C LEU A 157 -0.38 55.58 -7.17
N GLU A 158 -0.06 54.72 -6.21
CA GLU A 158 0.16 55.10 -4.81
C GLU A 158 1.52 55.79 -4.61
N GLU A 159 2.58 55.38 -5.30
CA GLU A 159 3.91 56.01 -5.26
C GLU A 159 3.95 57.39 -5.94
N HIS A 160 3.26 57.55 -7.09
CA HIS A 160 3.17 58.83 -7.80
C HIS A 160 2.50 59.94 -6.97
N LYS A 161 1.69 59.58 -5.97
CA LYS A 161 1.11 60.49 -4.97
C LYS A 161 2.18 61.12 -4.05
N SER A 162 3.28 60.41 -3.79
CA SER A 162 4.37 60.87 -2.91
C SER A 162 5.11 62.10 -3.48
N ASN A 163 5.02 62.34 -4.80
CA ASN A 163 5.88 63.29 -5.52
C ASN A 163 5.21 64.58 -6.05
N LYS A 164 3.91 64.88 -5.82
CA LYS A 164 3.25 66.14 -6.29
C LYS A 164 2.15 66.71 -5.36
N PRO A 165 1.98 68.06 -5.26
CA PRO A 165 0.97 68.74 -4.43
C PRO A 165 -0.44 68.81 -5.08
N PRO A 166 -1.52 69.09 -4.31
CA PRO A 166 -2.86 68.62 -4.60
C PRO A 166 -3.70 69.64 -5.39
N VAL A 167 -3.96 69.38 -6.67
CA VAL A 167 -5.05 70.01 -7.42
C VAL A 167 -5.70 68.90 -8.26
N GLY A 168 -6.88 68.41 -7.84
CA GLY A 168 -7.63 67.34 -8.53
C GLY A 168 -7.84 66.05 -7.72
N THR A 169 -8.16 66.15 -6.43
CA THR A 169 -8.15 65.06 -5.43
C THR A 169 -9.11 63.90 -5.70
N ASP A 170 -10.18 64.10 -6.48
CA ASP A 170 -11.24 63.10 -6.66
C ASP A 170 -11.00 62.16 -7.84
N ALA A 171 -10.43 62.65 -8.94
CA ALA A 171 -10.15 61.83 -10.13
C ALA A 171 -9.07 60.76 -9.86
N TRP A 172 -8.02 61.11 -9.10
CA TRP A 172 -6.97 60.15 -8.73
C TRP A 172 -7.47 59.08 -7.76
N LYS A 173 -8.30 59.45 -6.77
CA LYS A 173 -8.93 58.49 -5.85
C LYS A 173 -9.82 57.50 -6.62
N GLN A 174 -10.58 58.00 -7.58
CA GLN A 174 -11.41 57.16 -8.44
C GLN A 174 -10.56 56.19 -9.29
N ASN A 175 -9.39 56.62 -9.76
CA ASN A 175 -8.45 55.76 -10.51
C ASN A 175 -7.82 54.67 -9.63
N VAL A 176 -7.37 55.00 -8.42
CA VAL A 176 -6.84 54.01 -7.46
C VAL A 176 -7.92 53.02 -7.04
N GLU A 177 -9.14 53.49 -6.79
CA GLU A 177 -10.25 52.61 -6.43
C GLU A 177 -10.66 51.71 -7.62
N ALA A 178 -10.61 52.22 -8.85
CA ALA A 178 -10.84 51.42 -10.06
C ALA A 178 -9.79 50.31 -10.23
N GLU A 179 -8.50 50.59 -10.03
CA GLU A 179 -7.44 49.57 -10.08
C GLU A 179 -7.56 48.56 -8.93
N ARG A 180 -7.98 48.99 -7.73
CA ARG A 180 -8.27 48.07 -6.61
C ARG A 180 -9.45 47.16 -6.91
N GLU A 181 -10.48 47.66 -7.59
CA GLU A 181 -11.61 46.85 -8.06
C GLU A 181 -11.16 45.86 -9.15
N GLN A 182 -10.29 46.27 -10.07
CA GLN A 182 -9.69 45.37 -11.05
C GLN A 182 -8.85 44.28 -10.37
N TYR A 183 -8.01 44.64 -9.39
CA TYR A 183 -7.27 43.65 -8.59
C TYR A 183 -8.19 42.68 -7.87
N ARG A 184 -9.27 43.17 -7.25
CA ARG A 184 -10.29 42.32 -6.59
C ARG A 184 -10.94 41.36 -7.58
N THR A 185 -11.28 41.85 -8.78
CA THR A 185 -11.87 41.04 -9.85
C THR A 185 -10.90 39.96 -10.33
N SER A 186 -9.67 40.33 -10.72
CA SER A 186 -8.64 39.39 -11.18
C SER A 186 -8.25 38.37 -10.09
N SER A 187 -8.24 38.78 -8.82
CA SER A 187 -7.99 37.87 -7.69
C SER A 187 -9.13 36.86 -7.50
N GLY A 188 -10.38 37.29 -7.69
CA GLY A 188 -11.55 36.41 -7.70
C GLY A 188 -11.51 35.39 -8.84
N GLU A 189 -11.12 35.81 -10.05
CA GLU A 189 -10.93 34.92 -11.21
C GLU A 189 -9.82 33.89 -10.95
N LEU A 190 -8.68 34.31 -10.38
CA LEU A 190 -7.59 33.39 -10.01
C LEU A 190 -8.05 32.35 -8.98
N ASN A 191 -8.84 32.75 -7.98
CA ASN A 191 -9.38 31.82 -7.00
C ASN A 191 -10.39 30.84 -7.62
N SER A 192 -11.22 31.31 -8.54
CA SER A 192 -12.15 30.47 -9.31
C SER A 192 -11.40 29.44 -10.15
N ALA A 193 -10.36 29.87 -10.89
CA ALA A 193 -9.49 28.96 -11.65
C ALA A 193 -8.76 27.93 -10.77
N LYS A 194 -8.34 28.31 -9.56
CA LYS A 194 -7.75 27.35 -8.58
C LYS A 194 -8.77 26.31 -8.10
N GLN A 195 -10.01 26.72 -7.86
CA GLN A 195 -11.08 25.80 -7.48
C GLN A 195 -11.39 24.83 -8.61
N GLU A 196 -11.52 25.32 -9.84
CA GLU A 196 -11.75 24.50 -11.02
C GLU A 196 -10.60 23.50 -11.28
N LEU A 197 -9.34 23.91 -11.07
CA LEU A 197 -8.19 22.99 -11.12
C LEU A 197 -8.32 21.84 -10.11
N THR A 198 -8.83 22.14 -8.91
CA THR A 198 -9.02 21.15 -7.85
C THR A 198 -10.12 20.17 -8.21
N ASN A 199 -11.25 20.67 -8.73
CA ASN A 199 -12.34 19.84 -9.24
C ASN A 199 -11.86 18.95 -10.41
N LEU A 200 -11.10 19.53 -11.34
CA LEU A 200 -10.59 18.79 -12.50
C LEU A 200 -9.62 17.66 -12.10
N ARG A 201 -8.81 17.87 -11.05
CA ARG A 201 -7.96 16.81 -10.48
C ARG A 201 -8.80 15.64 -9.96
N GLN A 202 -9.88 15.92 -9.23
CA GLN A 202 -10.80 14.89 -8.75
C GLN A 202 -11.46 14.14 -9.92
N ASP A 203 -11.88 14.86 -10.97
CA ASP A 203 -12.44 14.24 -12.18
C ASP A 203 -11.42 13.34 -12.89
N PHE A 204 -10.14 13.74 -12.91
CA PHE A 204 -9.05 12.92 -13.45
C PHE A 204 -8.82 11.65 -12.64
N ASP A 205 -8.77 11.76 -11.32
CA ASP A 205 -8.61 10.61 -10.43
C ASP A 205 -9.78 9.63 -10.61
N ALA A 206 -11.01 10.13 -10.64
CA ALA A 206 -12.20 9.32 -10.89
C ALA A 206 -12.19 8.65 -12.28
N ALA A 207 -11.73 9.36 -13.33
CA ALA A 207 -11.62 8.82 -14.68
C ALA A 207 -10.50 7.76 -14.77
N LEU A 208 -9.40 7.91 -14.05
CA LEU A 208 -8.33 6.92 -13.94
C LEU A 208 -8.81 5.67 -13.20
N ASP A 209 -9.52 5.82 -12.09
CA ASP A 209 -10.11 4.71 -11.34
C ASP A 209 -11.11 3.92 -12.19
N ALA A 210 -12.00 4.62 -12.90
CA ALA A 210 -12.95 3.99 -13.83
C ALA A 210 -12.23 3.23 -14.96
N LYS A 211 -11.14 3.79 -15.50
CA LYS A 211 -10.31 3.14 -16.52
C LYS A 211 -9.65 1.86 -15.98
N LEU A 212 -9.09 1.91 -14.76
CA LEU A 212 -8.48 0.74 -14.11
C LEU A 212 -9.51 -0.36 -13.84
N ALA A 213 -10.68 0.01 -13.32
CA ALA A 213 -11.79 -0.91 -13.09
C ALA A 213 -12.23 -1.60 -14.40
N ALA A 214 -12.43 -0.83 -15.48
CA ALA A 214 -12.79 -1.37 -16.78
C ALA A 214 -11.71 -2.31 -17.36
N PHE A 215 -10.42 -2.03 -17.12
CA PHE A 215 -9.33 -2.92 -17.49
C PHE A 215 -9.38 -4.25 -16.75
N GLN A 216 -9.61 -4.20 -15.43
CA GLN A 216 -9.67 -5.40 -14.60
C GLN A 216 -10.88 -6.26 -14.97
N GLU A 217 -12.05 -5.65 -15.15
CA GLU A 217 -13.26 -6.35 -15.59
C GLU A 217 -13.06 -7.02 -16.98
N ALA A 218 -12.40 -6.33 -17.92
CA ALA A 218 -12.08 -6.89 -19.23
C ALA A 218 -11.09 -8.07 -19.14
N ALA A 219 -10.11 -8.00 -18.23
CA ALA A 219 -9.16 -9.08 -17.99
C ALA A 219 -9.83 -10.31 -17.37
N ASP A 220 -10.68 -10.12 -16.35
CA ASP A 220 -11.43 -11.18 -15.70
C ASP A 220 -12.41 -11.86 -16.66
N ALA A 221 -13.14 -11.07 -17.47
CA ALA A 221 -14.02 -11.59 -18.51
C ALA A 221 -13.24 -12.42 -19.56
N GLN A 222 -12.05 -11.97 -19.95
CA GLN A 222 -11.18 -12.71 -20.87
C GLN A 222 -10.66 -14.02 -20.26
N HIS A 223 -10.23 -14.00 -19.01
CA HIS A 223 -9.77 -15.21 -18.32
C HIS A 223 -10.90 -16.25 -18.20
N ASN A 224 -12.10 -15.81 -17.79
CA ASN A 224 -13.29 -16.67 -17.72
C ASN A 224 -13.67 -17.25 -19.09
N ALA A 225 -13.64 -16.43 -20.15
CA ALA A 225 -13.90 -16.90 -21.51
C ALA A 225 -12.85 -17.91 -21.98
N ALA A 226 -11.58 -17.76 -21.58
CA ALA A 226 -10.51 -18.71 -21.91
C ALA A 226 -10.71 -20.06 -21.23
N ILE A 227 -11.00 -20.07 -19.92
CA ILE A 227 -11.30 -21.31 -19.18
C ILE A 227 -12.50 -22.04 -19.79
N ASN A 228 -13.59 -21.31 -20.07
CA ASN A 228 -14.78 -21.92 -20.65
C ASN A 228 -14.52 -22.46 -22.06
N ARG A 229 -13.71 -21.76 -22.87
CA ARG A 229 -13.29 -22.22 -24.20
C ARG A 229 -12.46 -23.51 -24.12
N GLU A 230 -11.58 -23.64 -23.13
CA GLU A 230 -10.82 -24.88 -22.89
C GLU A 230 -11.75 -26.04 -22.50
N ARG A 231 -12.67 -25.81 -21.56
CA ARG A 231 -13.68 -26.80 -21.14
C ARG A 231 -14.56 -27.24 -22.31
N LEU A 232 -15.02 -26.29 -23.11
CA LEU A 232 -15.77 -26.57 -24.34
C LEU A 232 -14.95 -27.44 -25.30
N GLY A 233 -13.65 -27.16 -25.45
CA GLY A 233 -12.74 -27.96 -26.28
C GLY A 233 -12.58 -29.40 -25.78
N LYS A 234 -12.47 -29.61 -24.47
CA LYS A 234 -12.41 -30.95 -23.85
C LYS A 234 -13.72 -31.70 -24.07
N LEU A 235 -14.85 -31.09 -23.74
CA LEU A 235 -16.17 -31.70 -23.88
C LEU A 235 -16.53 -31.97 -25.35
N SER A 236 -16.10 -31.12 -26.28
CA SER A 236 -16.29 -31.36 -27.71
C SER A 236 -15.54 -32.62 -28.17
N LYS A 237 -14.33 -32.87 -27.66
CA LYS A 237 -13.58 -34.10 -27.94
C LYS A 237 -14.26 -35.32 -27.33
N GLU A 238 -14.81 -35.19 -26.13
CA GLU A 238 -15.58 -36.26 -25.50
C GLU A 238 -16.86 -36.59 -26.29
N VAL A 239 -17.57 -35.57 -26.78
CA VAL A 239 -18.75 -35.73 -27.65
C VAL A 239 -18.37 -36.46 -28.94
N THR A 240 -17.28 -36.08 -29.61
CA THR A 240 -16.84 -36.78 -30.84
C THR A 240 -16.47 -38.24 -30.56
N ASN A 241 -15.78 -38.52 -29.45
CA ASN A 241 -15.42 -39.88 -29.05
C ASN A 241 -16.68 -40.70 -28.69
N LEU A 242 -17.64 -40.12 -27.98
CA LEU A 242 -18.91 -40.77 -27.67
C LEU A 242 -19.71 -41.07 -28.94
N GLN A 243 -19.76 -40.14 -29.90
CA GLN A 243 -20.41 -40.36 -31.20
C GLN A 243 -19.74 -41.49 -31.99
N GLU A 244 -18.41 -41.51 -32.06
CA GLU A 244 -17.66 -42.57 -32.74
C GLU A 244 -17.92 -43.92 -32.09
N THR A 245 -17.77 -44.01 -30.77
CA THR A 245 -17.97 -45.28 -30.07
C THR A 245 -19.44 -45.71 -30.02
N LEU A 246 -20.39 -44.80 -30.13
CA LEU A 246 -21.81 -45.11 -30.33
C LEU A 246 -22.03 -45.69 -31.74
N GLY A 247 -21.41 -45.10 -32.76
CA GLY A 247 -21.41 -45.61 -34.14
C GLY A 247 -20.86 -47.04 -34.21
N GLN A 248 -19.70 -47.29 -33.59
CA GLN A 248 -19.10 -48.62 -33.51
C GLN A 248 -20.03 -49.64 -32.81
N VAL A 249 -20.65 -49.27 -31.69
CA VAL A 249 -21.59 -50.16 -30.97
C VAL A 249 -22.84 -50.44 -31.80
N LYS A 250 -23.37 -49.45 -32.53
CA LYS A 250 -24.51 -49.66 -33.44
C LYS A 250 -24.17 -50.60 -34.59
N ILE A 251 -23.00 -50.44 -35.22
CA ILE A 251 -22.53 -51.34 -36.28
C ILE A 251 -22.38 -52.77 -35.73
N ALA A 252 -21.71 -52.93 -34.59
CA ALA A 252 -21.55 -54.24 -33.95
C ALA A 252 -22.90 -54.88 -33.56
N SER A 253 -23.89 -54.07 -33.16
CA SER A 253 -25.24 -54.55 -32.87
C SER A 253 -25.94 -55.09 -34.12
N LEU A 254 -25.85 -54.37 -35.25
CA LEU A 254 -26.44 -54.81 -36.52
C LEU A 254 -25.77 -56.08 -37.04
N GLN A 255 -24.44 -56.16 -36.96
CA GLN A 255 -23.68 -57.35 -37.34
C GLN A 255 -24.06 -58.57 -36.48
N ALA A 256 -24.14 -58.39 -35.15
CA ALA A 256 -24.57 -59.47 -34.26
C ALA A 256 -26.01 -59.94 -34.54
N GLN A 257 -26.91 -59.02 -34.96
CA GLN A 257 -28.26 -59.37 -35.37
C GLN A 257 -28.28 -60.15 -36.70
N GLU A 258 -27.52 -59.70 -37.70
CA GLU A 258 -27.39 -60.36 -39.00
C GLU A 258 -26.81 -61.78 -38.86
N GLU A 259 -25.75 -61.95 -38.06
CA GLU A 259 -25.18 -63.26 -37.75
C GLU A 259 -26.18 -64.18 -37.03
N HIS A 260 -26.98 -63.63 -36.12
CA HIS A 260 -28.01 -64.38 -35.42
C HIS A 260 -29.14 -64.82 -36.36
N GLU A 261 -29.60 -63.96 -37.27
CA GLU A 261 -30.59 -64.28 -38.30
C GLU A 261 -30.06 -65.35 -39.27
N LYS A 262 -28.80 -65.22 -39.71
CA LYS A 262 -28.12 -66.23 -40.54
C LYS A 262 -28.02 -67.58 -39.83
N LEU A 263 -27.63 -67.59 -38.55
CA LEU A 263 -27.55 -68.81 -37.75
C LEU A 263 -28.92 -69.49 -37.61
N ILE A 264 -30.01 -68.73 -37.46
CA ILE A 264 -31.37 -69.27 -37.45
C ILE A 264 -31.71 -69.90 -38.80
N SER A 265 -31.45 -69.20 -39.91
CA SER A 265 -31.70 -69.71 -41.26
C SER A 265 -30.91 -70.99 -41.55
N ASP A 266 -29.62 -71.06 -41.19
CA ASP A 266 -28.78 -72.24 -41.36
C ASP A 266 -29.30 -73.43 -40.53
N LYS A 267 -29.75 -73.17 -39.29
CA LYS A 267 -30.38 -74.20 -38.44
C LYS A 267 -31.69 -74.70 -39.04
N GLU A 268 -32.53 -73.83 -39.58
CA GLU A 268 -33.78 -74.22 -40.24
C GLU A 268 -33.52 -75.05 -41.50
N ALA A 269 -32.55 -74.66 -42.33
CA ALA A 269 -32.15 -75.42 -43.50
C ALA A 269 -31.64 -76.83 -43.14
N HIS A 270 -30.80 -76.93 -42.09
CA HIS A 270 -30.30 -78.21 -41.59
C HIS A 270 -31.43 -79.07 -41.00
N LEU A 271 -32.39 -78.48 -40.29
CA LEU A 271 -33.55 -79.24 -39.77
C LEU A 271 -34.41 -79.76 -40.92
N ASN A 272 -34.59 -78.98 -41.98
CA ASN A 272 -35.33 -79.40 -43.17
C ASN A 272 -34.61 -80.53 -43.92
N SER A 273 -33.29 -80.46 -44.09
CA SER A 273 -32.53 -81.55 -44.75
C SER A 273 -32.52 -82.85 -43.94
N LEU A 274 -32.42 -82.77 -42.61
CA LEU A 274 -32.57 -83.95 -41.74
C LEU A 274 -33.97 -84.55 -41.85
N ARG A 275 -34.99 -83.71 -41.97
CA ARG A 275 -36.37 -84.15 -42.12
C ARG A 275 -36.58 -84.89 -43.44
N THR A 276 -36.09 -84.37 -44.55
CA THR A 276 -36.20 -85.04 -45.86
C THR A 276 -35.41 -86.36 -45.87
N ALA A 277 -34.18 -86.38 -45.35
CA ALA A 277 -33.38 -87.60 -45.26
C ALA A 277 -34.04 -88.69 -44.40
N LYS A 278 -34.72 -88.29 -43.31
CA LYS A 278 -35.53 -89.19 -42.48
C LYS A 278 -36.70 -89.77 -43.26
N GLU A 279 -37.46 -88.93 -43.98
CA GLU A 279 -38.62 -89.36 -44.79
C GLU A 279 -38.19 -90.35 -45.89
N GLU A 280 -37.09 -90.08 -46.59
CA GLU A 280 -36.52 -90.98 -47.61
C GLU A 280 -36.07 -92.33 -47.04
N ALA A 281 -35.43 -92.33 -45.86
CA ALA A 281 -34.99 -93.57 -45.20
C ALA A 281 -36.18 -94.42 -44.77
N GLU A 282 -37.25 -93.80 -44.25
CA GLU A 282 -38.49 -94.47 -43.90
C GLU A 282 -39.19 -95.08 -45.13
N GLU A 283 -39.13 -94.41 -46.28
CA GLU A 283 -39.65 -94.92 -47.56
C GLU A 283 -38.84 -96.12 -48.08
N LYS A 284 -37.51 -96.04 -48.06
CA LYS A 284 -36.62 -97.16 -48.45
C LYS A 284 -36.83 -98.39 -47.56
N ILE A 285 -36.98 -98.21 -46.25
CA ILE A 285 -37.28 -99.31 -45.31
C ILE A 285 -38.65 -99.93 -45.60
N ARG A 286 -39.63 -99.13 -46.03
CA ARG A 286 -40.95 -99.63 -46.43
C ARG A 286 -40.87 -100.48 -47.69
N ALA A 287 -40.17 -99.99 -48.72
CA ALA A 287 -39.95 -100.73 -49.97
C ALA A 287 -39.22 -102.06 -49.74
N LEU A 288 -38.18 -102.06 -48.90
CA LEU A 288 -37.42 -103.27 -48.56
C LEU A 288 -38.22 -104.30 -47.74
N LYS A 289 -39.28 -103.89 -47.05
CA LYS A 289 -40.17 -104.81 -46.32
C LYS A 289 -41.24 -105.46 -47.22
N GLU A 290 -41.42 -104.96 -48.44
CA GLU A 290 -42.46 -105.40 -49.38
C GLU A 290 -41.93 -106.33 -50.48
N ASP A 291 -40.62 -106.57 -50.57
CA ASP A 291 -40.00 -107.35 -51.66
C ASP A 291 -39.79 -108.85 -51.28
N PRO A 292 -40.39 -109.83 -52.01
CA PRO A 292 -40.38 -111.24 -51.61
C PRO A 292 -39.26 -112.12 -52.19
N ASP A 293 -38.29 -111.61 -52.95
CA ASP A 293 -37.25 -112.43 -53.60
C ASP A 293 -35.81 -112.08 -53.16
N SER A 294 -35.54 -112.21 -51.85
CA SER A 294 -34.19 -112.01 -51.29
C SER A 294 -33.33 -113.29 -51.31
N GLN A 295 -33.26 -113.99 -52.45
CA GLN A 295 -32.43 -115.21 -52.59
C GLN A 295 -31.60 -115.31 -53.88
N LEU A 296 -31.68 -114.30 -54.77
CA LEU A 296 -30.76 -114.08 -55.91
C LEU A 296 -29.68 -113.01 -55.62
N VAL A 297 -29.56 -112.60 -54.36
CA VAL A 297 -28.90 -111.35 -53.94
C VAL A 297 -27.37 -111.48 -53.82
N THR A 298 -26.78 -112.66 -54.01
CA THR A 298 -25.36 -112.92 -53.73
C THR A 298 -24.37 -112.37 -54.77
N GLU A 299 -24.74 -112.21 -56.03
CA GLU A 299 -23.85 -111.53 -57.02
C GLU A 299 -24.03 -110.00 -57.01
N ASN A 300 -25.26 -109.52 -56.81
CA ASN A 300 -25.54 -108.08 -56.66
C ASN A 300 -24.95 -107.50 -55.36
N LEU A 301 -24.77 -108.33 -54.31
CA LEU A 301 -24.10 -107.94 -53.07
C LEU A 301 -22.61 -107.69 -53.24
N VAL A 302 -21.92 -108.41 -54.13
CA VAL A 302 -20.49 -108.24 -54.36
C VAL A 302 -20.22 -106.94 -55.09
N GLU A 303 -21.00 -106.64 -56.13
CA GLU A 303 -20.93 -105.36 -56.85
C GLU A 303 -21.34 -104.18 -55.96
N LYS A 304 -22.34 -104.37 -55.08
CA LYS A 304 -22.68 -103.40 -54.03
C LYS A 304 -21.58 -103.25 -52.99
N LEU A 305 -20.86 -104.32 -52.64
CA LEU A 305 -19.75 -104.27 -51.69
C LEU A 305 -18.61 -103.42 -52.24
N GLU A 306 -18.26 -103.62 -53.51
CA GLU A 306 -17.21 -102.86 -54.20
C GLU A 306 -17.59 -101.37 -54.33
N VAL A 307 -18.85 -101.07 -54.67
CA VAL A 307 -19.37 -99.69 -54.65
C VAL A 307 -19.37 -99.09 -53.23
N THR A 308 -19.67 -99.88 -52.19
CA THR A 308 -19.59 -99.39 -50.81
C THR A 308 -18.16 -99.20 -50.33
N ASP A 309 -17.21 -100.02 -50.75
CA ASP A 309 -15.80 -99.89 -50.40
C ASP A 309 -15.20 -98.63 -51.04
N GLU A 310 -15.55 -98.34 -52.30
CA GLU A 310 -15.15 -97.10 -52.98
C GLU A 310 -15.78 -95.87 -52.28
N ALA A 311 -17.05 -95.95 -51.86
CA ALA A 311 -17.71 -94.89 -51.09
C ALA A 311 -17.08 -94.68 -49.70
N ILE A 312 -16.67 -95.77 -49.03
CA ILE A 312 -15.93 -95.71 -47.77
C ILE A 312 -14.57 -95.04 -47.98
N HIS A 313 -13.88 -95.34 -49.09
CA HIS A 313 -12.60 -94.71 -49.41
C HIS A 313 -12.77 -93.20 -49.64
N VAL A 314 -13.80 -92.76 -50.38
CA VAL A 314 -14.11 -91.34 -50.57
C VAL A 314 -14.44 -90.66 -49.24
N LEU A 315 -15.22 -91.30 -48.38
CA LEU A 315 -15.54 -90.76 -47.04
C LEU A 315 -14.29 -90.68 -46.15
N GLN A 316 -13.36 -91.63 -46.24
CA GLN A 316 -12.08 -91.58 -45.53
C GLN A 316 -11.19 -90.44 -46.04
N GLU A 317 -11.14 -90.21 -47.35
CA GLU A 317 -10.44 -89.08 -47.98
C GLU A 317 -11.01 -87.75 -47.48
N GLN A 318 -12.34 -87.60 -47.53
CA GLN A 318 -13.06 -86.41 -47.04
C GLN A 318 -12.82 -86.18 -45.54
N LEU A 319 -12.86 -87.24 -44.73
CA LEU A 319 -12.58 -87.16 -43.29
C LEU A 319 -11.14 -86.70 -43.01
N ASN A 320 -10.17 -87.22 -43.76
CA ASN A 320 -8.77 -86.81 -43.63
C ASN A 320 -8.57 -85.36 -44.06
N GLN A 321 -9.28 -84.91 -45.10
CA GLN A 321 -9.24 -83.53 -45.55
C GLN A 321 -9.86 -82.57 -44.54
N VAL A 322 -11.02 -82.90 -43.96
CA VAL A 322 -11.64 -82.12 -42.87
C VAL A 322 -10.72 -82.07 -41.66
N ARG A 323 -10.13 -83.20 -41.25
CA ARG A 323 -9.16 -83.24 -40.15
C ARG A 323 -7.94 -82.36 -40.40
N ALA A 324 -7.42 -82.33 -41.63
CA ALA A 324 -6.32 -81.46 -42.00
C ALA A 324 -6.70 -79.97 -41.93
N GLN A 325 -7.91 -79.62 -42.39
CA GLN A 325 -8.44 -78.26 -42.30
C GLN A 325 -8.71 -77.83 -40.86
N ASP A 326 -9.29 -78.71 -40.03
CA ASP A 326 -9.52 -78.45 -38.61
C ASP A 326 -8.20 -78.26 -37.85
N LEU A 327 -7.18 -79.06 -38.18
CA LEU A 327 -5.85 -78.92 -37.57
C LEU A 327 -5.18 -77.61 -37.99
N ASP A 328 -5.29 -77.20 -39.26
CA ASP A 328 -4.79 -75.91 -39.75
C ASP A 328 -5.55 -74.71 -39.14
N ALA A 329 -6.86 -74.82 -38.96
CA ALA A 329 -7.66 -73.82 -38.26
C ALA A 329 -7.26 -73.72 -36.77
N TYR A 330 -7.03 -74.86 -36.12
CA TYR A 330 -6.57 -74.92 -34.73
C TYR A 330 -5.17 -74.30 -34.57
N THR A 331 -4.22 -74.61 -35.46
CA THR A 331 -2.87 -74.02 -35.39
C THR A 331 -2.89 -72.51 -35.62
N LYS A 332 -3.71 -72.02 -36.56
CA LYS A 332 -3.91 -70.58 -36.80
C LYS A 332 -4.53 -69.89 -35.58
N ALA A 333 -5.61 -70.43 -35.03
CA ALA A 333 -6.26 -69.86 -33.84
C ALA A 333 -5.31 -69.83 -32.63
N ASN A 334 -4.47 -70.86 -32.45
CA ASN A 334 -3.50 -70.89 -31.37
C ASN A 334 -2.36 -69.88 -31.57
N ALA A 335 -1.92 -69.66 -32.82
CA ALA A 335 -0.95 -68.61 -33.14
C ALA A 335 -1.52 -67.20 -32.87
N GLU A 336 -2.79 -66.95 -33.21
CA GLU A 336 -3.48 -65.70 -32.89
C GLU A 336 -3.65 -65.51 -31.37
N LEU A 337 -3.96 -66.58 -30.63
CA LEU A 337 -4.03 -66.57 -29.17
C LEU A 337 -2.67 -66.20 -28.54
N ASP A 338 -1.57 -66.77 -29.03
CA ASP A 338 -0.23 -66.44 -28.54
C ASP A 338 0.16 -64.99 -28.91
N ALA A 339 -0.20 -64.52 -30.11
CA ALA A 339 0.03 -63.14 -30.53
C ALA A 339 -0.71 -62.14 -29.64
N THR A 340 -2.01 -62.36 -29.39
CA THR A 340 -2.83 -61.50 -28.52
C THR A 340 -2.35 -61.54 -27.06
N LYS A 341 -1.91 -62.70 -26.58
CA LYS A 341 -1.31 -62.83 -25.24
C LYS A 341 -0.01 -62.04 -25.08
N ASN A 342 0.82 -61.98 -26.12
CA ASN A 342 2.04 -61.18 -26.11
C ASN A 342 1.74 -59.68 -26.19
N ALA A 343 0.80 -59.27 -27.05
CA ALA A 343 0.34 -57.87 -27.10
C ALA A 343 -0.23 -57.40 -25.74
N LEU A 344 -0.97 -58.26 -25.05
CA LEU A 344 -1.49 -57.95 -23.72
C LEU A 344 -0.37 -57.71 -22.69
N LYS A 345 0.72 -58.50 -22.73
CA LYS A 345 1.87 -58.29 -21.83
C LYS A 345 2.57 -56.96 -22.09
N GLU A 346 2.67 -56.56 -23.35
CA GLU A 346 3.25 -55.27 -23.74
C GLU A 346 2.40 -54.10 -23.21
N ILE A 347 1.07 -54.20 -23.35
CA ILE A 347 0.12 -53.23 -22.78
C ILE A 347 0.27 -53.14 -21.25
N PHE A 348 0.44 -54.27 -20.54
CA PHE A 348 0.67 -54.25 -19.09
C PHE A 348 2.00 -53.58 -18.71
N ALA A 349 3.06 -53.77 -19.51
CA ALA A 349 4.33 -53.11 -19.28
C ALA A 349 4.22 -51.58 -19.50
N GLU A 350 3.50 -51.16 -20.53
CA GLU A 350 3.21 -49.75 -20.79
C GLU A 350 2.34 -49.13 -19.69
N GLU A 351 1.30 -49.83 -19.23
CA GLU A 351 0.46 -49.38 -18.10
C GLU A 351 1.30 -49.14 -16.84
N SER A 352 2.21 -50.06 -16.53
CA SER A 352 3.13 -49.95 -15.40
C SER A 352 4.05 -48.73 -15.53
N SER A 353 4.60 -48.51 -16.74
CA SER A 353 5.44 -47.33 -17.04
C SER A 353 4.67 -46.02 -16.89
N LEU A 354 3.47 -45.93 -17.48
CA LEU A 354 2.59 -44.77 -17.38
C LEU A 354 2.18 -44.49 -15.94
N ARG A 355 1.90 -45.54 -15.16
CA ARG A 355 1.59 -45.40 -13.73
C ARG A 355 2.77 -44.82 -12.95
N GLY A 356 3.98 -45.29 -13.22
CA GLY A 356 5.20 -44.72 -12.63
C GLY A 356 5.39 -43.24 -12.98
N LEU A 357 5.13 -42.85 -14.23
CA LEU A 357 5.22 -41.46 -14.68
C LEU A 357 4.15 -40.58 -14.01
N VAL A 358 2.93 -41.08 -13.87
CA VAL A 358 1.85 -40.40 -13.15
C VAL A 358 2.21 -40.20 -11.67
N ASP A 359 2.80 -41.19 -11.02
CA ASP A 359 3.20 -41.07 -9.62
C ASP A 359 4.38 -40.10 -9.44
N SER A 360 5.34 -40.09 -10.37
CA SER A 360 6.40 -39.07 -10.42
C SER A 360 5.83 -37.64 -10.60
N LEU A 361 4.87 -37.46 -11.52
CA LEU A 361 4.19 -36.17 -11.72
C LEU A 361 3.37 -35.74 -10.50
N LYS A 362 2.76 -36.66 -9.76
CA LYS A 362 2.07 -36.32 -8.50
C LYS A 362 3.05 -35.80 -7.45
N LEU A 363 4.19 -36.46 -7.29
CA LEU A 363 5.24 -36.00 -6.38
C LEU A 363 5.78 -34.62 -6.78
N GLU A 364 5.94 -34.38 -8.08
CA GLU A 364 6.33 -33.08 -8.62
C GLU A 364 5.30 -31.99 -8.29
N VAL A 365 4.01 -32.28 -8.49
CA VAL A 365 2.93 -31.34 -8.15
C VAL A 365 2.91 -31.02 -6.65
N GLU A 366 3.09 -32.01 -5.78
CA GLU A 366 3.15 -31.77 -4.33
C GLU A 366 4.40 -30.96 -3.94
N ARG A 367 5.56 -31.23 -4.57
CA ARG A 367 6.77 -30.42 -4.36
C ARG A 367 6.56 -28.96 -4.78
N VAL A 368 6.00 -28.72 -5.96
CA VAL A 368 5.71 -27.36 -6.45
C VAL A 368 4.69 -26.64 -5.56
N LYS A 369 3.69 -27.34 -5.00
CA LYS A 369 2.78 -26.74 -4.01
C LYS A 369 3.50 -26.28 -2.76
N VAL A 370 4.43 -27.09 -2.22
CA VAL A 370 5.23 -26.72 -1.07
C VAL A 370 6.08 -25.49 -1.39
N GLU A 371 6.82 -25.51 -2.50
CA GLU A 371 7.63 -24.37 -2.96
C GLU A 371 6.78 -23.10 -3.14
N HIS A 372 5.58 -23.22 -3.71
CA HIS A 372 4.66 -22.10 -3.85
C HIS A 372 4.22 -21.52 -2.50
N SER A 373 3.91 -22.38 -1.53
CA SER A 373 3.53 -21.96 -0.18
C SER A 373 4.68 -21.22 0.54
N GLU A 374 5.92 -21.68 0.36
CA GLU A 374 7.10 -21.02 0.90
C GLU A 374 7.38 -19.68 0.24
N LEU A 375 7.27 -19.61 -1.09
CA LEU A 375 7.42 -18.35 -1.83
C LEU A 375 6.35 -17.35 -1.43
N LYS A 376 5.09 -17.78 -1.29
CA LYS A 376 4.00 -16.91 -0.82
C LYS A 376 4.30 -16.32 0.56
N LYS A 377 4.75 -17.14 1.51
CA LYS A 377 5.18 -16.65 2.83
C LYS A 377 6.33 -15.64 2.75
N LYS A 378 7.33 -15.91 1.89
CA LYS A 378 8.41 -14.95 1.62
C LYS A 378 7.89 -13.67 0.94
N THR A 379 6.85 -13.72 0.14
CA THR A 379 6.24 -12.51 -0.44
C THR A 379 5.54 -11.68 0.64
N GLU A 380 4.71 -12.31 1.47
CA GLU A 380 3.99 -11.62 2.58
C GLU A 380 4.97 -10.96 3.56
N GLU A 381 6.05 -11.66 3.91
CA GLU A 381 7.10 -11.09 4.76
C GLU A 381 7.91 -9.97 4.06
N THR A 382 8.07 -9.98 2.72
CA THR A 382 8.72 -8.84 2.02
C THR A 382 7.79 -7.64 1.99
N GLU A 383 6.48 -7.87 1.81
CA GLU A 383 5.47 -6.82 1.76
C GLU A 383 5.40 -6.08 3.11
N SER A 384 5.41 -6.82 4.22
CA SER A 384 5.45 -6.21 5.56
C SER A 384 6.75 -5.42 5.80
N LEU A 385 7.90 -5.90 5.32
CA LEU A 385 9.15 -5.13 5.38
C LEU A 385 9.06 -3.83 4.59
N VAL A 386 8.51 -3.88 3.37
CA VAL A 386 8.32 -2.70 2.52
C VAL A 386 7.36 -1.71 3.20
N GLU A 387 6.30 -2.19 3.86
CA GLU A 387 5.39 -1.33 4.62
C GLU A 387 6.09 -0.64 5.80
N ASN A 388 6.91 -1.37 6.56
CA ASN A 388 7.70 -0.77 7.64
C ASN A 388 8.69 0.28 7.12
N LEU A 389 9.43 -0.02 6.05
CA LEU A 389 10.35 0.95 5.46
C LEU A 389 9.63 2.21 4.95
N LYS A 390 8.40 2.07 4.44
CA LYS A 390 7.58 3.24 4.07
C LYS A 390 7.20 4.08 5.29
N LEU A 391 6.85 3.45 6.40
CA LEU A 391 6.56 4.12 7.67
C LEU A 391 7.79 4.86 8.20
N ASP A 392 8.95 4.21 8.22
CA ASP A 392 10.21 4.82 8.65
C ASP A 392 10.57 6.03 7.78
N LEU A 393 10.40 5.91 6.46
CA LEU A 393 10.65 7.02 5.52
C LEU A 393 9.73 8.21 5.79
N GLU A 394 8.45 7.97 6.05
CA GLU A 394 7.49 9.02 6.39
C GLU A 394 7.81 9.66 7.75
N ASN A 395 8.26 8.88 8.74
CA ASN A 395 8.70 9.40 10.03
C ASN A 395 9.96 10.27 9.88
N CYS A 396 10.99 9.79 9.17
CA CYS A 396 12.19 10.58 8.88
C CYS A 396 11.84 11.88 8.13
N LYS A 397 10.87 11.84 7.22
CA LYS A 397 10.41 13.03 6.50
C LYS A 397 9.78 14.05 7.44
N LYS A 398 8.95 13.62 8.39
CA LYS A 398 8.37 14.49 9.43
C LYS A 398 9.45 15.06 10.34
N GLU A 399 10.40 14.25 10.80
CA GLU A 399 11.52 14.72 11.62
C GLU A 399 12.37 15.77 10.88
N LEU A 400 12.62 15.57 9.58
CA LEU A 400 13.30 16.54 8.75
C LEU A 400 12.53 17.87 8.64
N GLU A 401 11.21 17.81 8.42
CA GLU A 401 10.35 18.99 8.33
C GLU A 401 10.31 19.77 9.65
N THR A 402 10.26 19.08 10.79
CA THR A 402 10.37 19.72 12.12
C THR A 402 11.74 20.37 12.33
N SER A 403 12.82 19.72 11.91
CA SER A 403 14.18 20.25 12.00
C SER A 403 14.38 21.49 11.11
N ILE A 404 13.80 21.48 9.90
CA ILE A 404 13.82 22.65 9.00
C ILE A 404 13.07 23.81 9.65
N SER A 405 11.89 23.56 10.22
CA SER A 405 11.08 24.59 10.89
C SER A 405 11.77 25.15 12.14
N ALA A 406 12.43 24.30 12.93
CA ALA A 406 13.22 24.75 14.08
C ALA A 406 14.41 25.61 13.64
N LYS A 407 15.08 25.24 12.53
CA LYS A 407 16.19 26.02 11.96
C LYS A 407 15.73 27.39 11.45
N THR A 408 14.62 27.46 10.73
CA THR A 408 14.10 28.75 10.23
C THR A 408 13.66 29.67 11.38
N GLN A 409 13.11 29.10 12.45
CA GLN A 409 12.81 29.86 13.66
C GLN A 409 14.09 30.39 14.33
N ALA A 410 15.11 29.55 14.50
CA ALA A 410 16.40 29.96 15.06
C ALA A 410 17.12 31.02 14.20
N GLU A 411 17.02 30.94 12.87
CA GLU A 411 17.51 31.98 11.95
C GLU A 411 16.72 33.30 12.12
N GLY A 412 15.40 33.22 12.33
CA GLY A 412 14.56 34.36 12.69
C GLY A 412 15.00 35.04 14.00
N ASP A 413 15.14 34.25 15.06
CA ASP A 413 15.60 34.72 16.37
C ASP A 413 17.01 35.34 16.31
N SER A 414 17.92 34.74 15.52
CA SER A 414 19.27 35.28 15.30
C SER A 414 19.25 36.61 14.56
N ASN A 415 18.35 36.79 13.59
CA ASN A 415 18.21 38.05 12.86
C ASN A 415 17.61 39.15 13.75
N ASP A 416 16.70 38.80 14.64
CA ASP A 416 16.16 39.73 15.65
C ASP A 416 17.25 40.16 16.65
N LEU A 417 18.07 39.22 17.12
CA LEU A 417 19.23 39.51 17.96
C LEU A 417 20.22 40.45 17.25
N LEU A 418 20.52 40.20 15.96
CA LEU A 418 21.39 41.08 15.17
C LEU A 418 20.82 42.50 15.06
N SER A 419 19.51 42.61 14.83
CA SER A 419 18.80 43.90 14.78
C SER A 419 18.88 44.63 16.13
N LYS A 420 18.75 43.90 17.24
CA LYS A 420 18.89 44.46 18.59
C LYS A 420 20.31 44.94 18.89
N ILE A 421 21.32 44.18 18.47
CA ILE A 421 22.73 44.57 18.59
C ILE A 421 23.01 45.83 17.78
N GLN A 422 22.51 45.92 16.55
CA GLN A 422 22.65 47.12 15.71
C GLN A 422 21.98 48.34 16.36
N GLN A 423 20.77 48.18 16.90
CA GLN A 423 20.09 49.24 17.65
C GLN A 423 20.93 49.72 18.84
N LEU A 424 21.36 48.81 19.72
CA LEU A 424 22.17 49.16 20.90
C LEU A 424 23.50 49.80 20.51
N THR A 425 24.11 49.36 19.40
CA THR A 425 25.33 49.97 18.87
C THR A 425 25.08 51.40 18.40
N SER A 426 23.95 51.66 17.74
CA SER A 426 23.56 53.01 17.33
C SER A 426 23.28 53.94 18.52
N GLU A 427 22.60 53.43 19.56
CA GLU A 427 22.34 54.16 20.81
C GLU A 427 23.65 54.46 21.56
N ALA A 428 24.56 53.49 21.67
CA ALA A 428 25.87 53.68 22.28
C ALA A 428 26.72 54.74 21.55
N ASN A 429 26.71 54.71 20.21
CA ASN A 429 27.39 55.72 19.39
C ASN A 429 26.78 57.12 19.59
N GLN A 430 25.45 57.20 19.73
CA GLN A 430 24.76 58.45 20.03
C GLN A 430 25.17 58.99 21.41
N PHE A 431 25.15 58.16 22.45
CA PHE A 431 25.59 58.57 23.79
C PHE A 431 27.07 59.01 23.79
N SER A 432 27.94 58.34 23.03
CA SER A 432 29.33 58.76 22.88
C SER A 432 29.43 60.15 22.27
N LYS A 433 28.65 60.42 21.22
CA LYS A 433 28.64 61.73 20.56
C LYS A 433 28.11 62.84 21.48
N GLU A 434 27.03 62.57 22.20
CA GLU A 434 26.47 63.48 23.20
C GLU A 434 27.48 63.76 24.33
N ALA A 435 28.22 62.75 24.79
CA ALA A 435 29.28 62.91 25.78
C ALA A 435 30.45 63.75 25.25
N GLU A 436 30.86 63.58 23.99
CA GLU A 436 31.87 64.43 23.36
C GLU A 436 31.41 65.88 23.23
N ASP A 437 30.17 66.13 22.84
CA ASP A 437 29.62 67.47 22.71
C ASP A 437 29.47 68.15 24.09
N MET A 438 29.06 67.41 25.12
CA MET A 438 29.09 67.89 26.51
C MET A 438 30.51 68.24 26.97
N LYS A 439 31.51 67.43 26.60
CA LYS A 439 32.92 67.70 26.93
C LYS A 439 33.39 69.01 26.28
N LYS A 440 33.08 69.24 25.00
CA LYS A 440 33.41 70.51 24.31
C LYS A 440 32.74 71.70 25.00
N ASN A 441 31.46 71.58 25.36
CA ASN A 441 30.73 72.65 26.07
C ASN A 441 31.32 72.94 27.45
N ALA A 442 31.67 71.90 28.21
CA ALA A 442 32.35 72.07 29.50
C ALA A 442 33.71 72.76 29.37
N GLU A 443 34.44 72.49 28.28
CA GLU A 443 35.72 73.13 27.99
C GLU A 443 35.56 74.61 27.59
N LEU A 444 34.51 74.95 26.82
CA LEU A 444 34.14 76.34 26.53
C LEU A 444 33.78 77.11 27.81
N LEU A 445 32.90 76.56 28.65
CA LEU A 445 32.54 77.18 29.94
C LEU A 445 33.77 77.37 30.85
N ARG A 446 34.74 76.43 30.80
CA ARG A 446 35.99 76.56 31.56
C ARG A 446 36.87 77.69 31.02
N GLN A 447 36.90 77.91 29.71
CA GLN A 447 37.60 79.06 29.11
C GLN A 447 36.92 80.37 29.49
N GLU A 448 35.59 80.44 29.40
CA GLU A 448 34.81 81.61 29.84
C GLU A 448 35.07 81.94 31.32
N ALA A 449 35.03 80.94 32.20
CA ALA A 449 35.33 81.12 33.62
C ALA A 449 36.76 81.65 33.87
N LYS A 450 37.76 81.22 33.08
CA LYS A 450 39.12 81.79 33.16
C LYS A 450 39.14 83.26 32.74
N THR A 451 38.48 83.60 31.63
CA THR A 451 38.41 84.99 31.17
C THR A 451 37.67 85.89 32.16
N ALA A 452 36.60 85.39 32.78
CA ALA A 452 35.88 86.11 33.83
C ALA A 452 36.79 86.37 35.05
N LYS A 453 37.57 85.36 35.47
CA LYS A 453 38.53 85.52 36.57
C LYS A 453 39.63 86.55 36.26
N GLU A 454 40.17 86.56 35.04
CA GLU A 454 41.14 87.57 34.62
C GLU A 454 40.51 88.98 34.60
N THR A 455 39.23 89.12 34.25
CA THR A 455 38.53 90.40 34.34
C THR A 455 38.27 90.81 35.78
N GLU A 456 37.96 89.87 36.67
CA GLU A 456 37.80 90.09 38.10
C GLU A 456 39.11 90.60 38.72
N GLU A 457 40.23 89.92 38.48
CA GLU A 457 41.56 90.34 38.95
C GLU A 457 41.90 91.77 38.48
N LYS A 458 41.64 92.11 37.21
CA LYS A 458 41.82 93.47 36.68
C LYS A 458 40.91 94.50 37.36
N THR A 459 39.67 94.14 37.69
CA THR A 459 38.77 95.04 38.42
C THR A 459 39.18 95.20 39.88
N GLU A 460 39.71 94.14 40.51
CA GLU A 460 40.24 94.18 41.87
C GLU A 460 41.48 95.09 41.95
N GLU A 461 42.38 95.02 40.97
CA GLU A 461 43.52 95.93 40.86
C GLU A 461 43.08 97.40 40.70
N ARG A 462 42.07 97.67 39.85
CA ARG A 462 41.48 99.01 39.72
C ARG A 462 40.85 99.50 41.02
N LEU A 463 40.17 98.62 41.75
CA LEU A 463 39.58 98.95 43.04
C LEU A 463 40.65 99.26 44.10
N LYS A 464 41.78 98.53 44.10
CA LYS A 464 42.94 98.85 44.95
C LYS A 464 43.55 100.21 44.61
N ILE A 465 43.59 100.61 43.34
CA ILE A 465 44.02 101.95 42.92
C ILE A 465 43.03 103.01 43.43
N ALA A 466 41.73 102.81 43.21
CA ALA A 466 40.70 103.74 43.69
C ALA A 466 40.69 103.87 45.23
N LEU A 467 40.98 102.80 45.97
CA LEU A 467 41.12 102.85 47.44
C LEU A 467 42.32 103.73 47.87
N LYS A 468 43.46 103.63 47.18
CA LYS A 468 44.61 104.51 47.46
C LYS A 468 44.30 105.98 47.14
N GLU A 469 43.64 106.24 46.02
CA GLU A 469 43.18 107.60 45.67
C GLU A 469 42.17 108.15 46.69
N ALA A 470 41.27 107.31 47.20
CA ALA A 470 40.33 107.68 48.26
C ALA A 470 41.04 107.95 49.61
N GLU A 471 42.08 107.19 49.96
CA GLU A 471 42.92 107.45 51.14
C GLU A 471 43.70 108.77 51.00
N GLU A 472 44.22 109.09 49.81
CA GLU A 472 44.85 110.37 49.52
C GLU A 472 43.86 111.55 49.59
N ALA A 473 42.63 111.37 49.10
CA ALA A 473 41.55 112.35 49.24
C ALA A 473 41.16 112.59 50.71
N LYS A 474 41.14 111.54 51.54
CA LYS A 474 40.92 111.63 53.01
C LYS A 474 42.06 112.33 53.74
N ALA A 475 43.30 112.18 53.26
CA ALA A 475 44.44 112.93 53.79
C ALA A 475 44.37 114.42 53.44
N ALA A 476 43.87 114.77 52.26
CA ALA A 476 43.62 116.15 51.85
C ALA A 476 42.44 116.79 52.61
N GLU A 477 41.38 116.03 52.91
CA GLU A 477 40.26 116.42 53.78
C GLU A 477 40.76 116.81 55.19
N LYS A 478 41.62 115.98 55.78
CA LYS A 478 42.19 116.22 57.13
C LYS A 478 43.08 117.48 57.21
N ILE A 479 43.72 117.88 56.11
CA ILE A 479 44.53 119.11 56.04
C ILE A 479 43.64 120.36 55.87
N ALA A 480 42.45 120.22 55.29
CA ALA A 480 41.47 121.30 55.18
C ALA A 480 40.72 121.54 56.51
N ASP A 481 40.47 120.48 57.30
CA ASP A 481 39.79 120.56 58.60
C ASP A 481 40.64 121.24 59.70
N ASP A 482 41.97 121.09 59.69
CA ASP A 482 42.86 121.67 60.72
C ASP A 482 43.08 123.20 60.62
N LYS A 483 42.44 123.91 59.67
CA LYS A 483 42.60 125.37 59.47
C LYS A 483 41.40 126.23 59.87
N ILE A 484 40.29 125.63 60.31
CA ILE A 484 39.04 126.36 60.67
C ILE A 484 38.60 126.04 62.11
N HIS A 485 39.36 126.61 63.05
CA HIS A 485 38.88 127.25 64.30
C HIS A 485 38.16 126.46 65.42
N ASN A 486 38.82 126.46 66.59
CA ASN A 486 38.37 126.74 67.97
C ASN A 486 36.84 126.95 68.25
N ASN A 487 36.29 126.02 69.05
CA ASN A 487 35.18 126.01 70.04
C ASN A 487 34.34 127.30 70.34
N PRO A 488 33.11 127.20 70.91
CA PRO A 488 32.28 126.02 71.27
C PRO A 488 30.79 126.10 70.81
N SER A 489 30.06 124.97 70.80
CA SER A 489 28.72 124.80 71.44
C SER A 489 27.92 123.58 70.92
N ARG A 490 28.01 122.48 71.68
CA ARG A 490 27.01 121.48 72.08
C ARG A 490 25.59 121.51 71.44
N VAL A 491 25.37 120.66 70.44
CA VAL A 491 24.05 120.15 70.02
C VAL A 491 24.13 118.63 69.77
N THR A 492 22.95 118.03 69.90
CA THR A 492 22.53 116.65 70.08
C THR A 492 22.99 115.61 69.07
N LYS A 493 23.22 114.42 69.63
CA LYS A 493 23.66 113.13 69.08
C LYS A 493 22.67 112.52 68.08
N ASN A 494 23.19 111.84 67.06
CA ASN A 494 22.86 110.44 66.72
C ASN A 494 23.96 109.91 65.77
N ASP A 495 24.73 108.96 66.30
CA ASP A 495 25.89 108.31 65.70
C ASP A 495 25.47 107.29 64.63
N ASP A 496 25.99 107.48 63.43
CA ASP A 496 26.45 106.38 62.56
C ASP A 496 27.97 106.42 62.61
N SER A 497 28.59 105.37 63.13
CA SER A 497 29.90 104.95 62.68
C SER A 497 30.15 103.50 63.04
N ASP A 498 30.47 102.77 61.98
CA ASP A 498 31.42 101.65 61.94
C ASP A 498 32.35 101.58 63.16
N ASN A 499 32.66 100.36 63.61
CA ASN A 499 33.97 99.77 63.30
C ASN A 499 34.15 98.44 64.05
N GLU A 500 34.79 97.52 63.33
CA GLU A 500 35.79 96.57 63.82
C GLU A 500 35.42 95.37 64.72
N LYS A 501 36.08 94.27 64.33
CA LYS A 501 36.66 93.18 65.12
C LYS A 501 35.88 91.86 65.24
N ARG A 502 36.52 90.88 64.57
CA ARG A 502 37.01 89.59 65.08
C ARG A 502 35.99 88.50 65.45
N SER A 503 36.13 87.40 64.73
CA SER A 503 36.35 86.03 65.22
C SER A 503 35.29 85.39 66.12
N SER A 504 34.61 84.34 65.62
CA SER A 504 34.51 83.05 66.34
C SER A 504 33.75 82.01 65.52
N GLU A 505 34.28 80.79 65.58
CA GLU A 505 33.67 79.47 65.48
C GLU A 505 32.14 79.30 65.31
N SER A 506 31.78 78.34 64.45
CA SER A 506 30.73 77.32 64.65
C SER A 506 29.39 77.77 65.26
N SER A 507 28.33 77.81 64.44
CA SER A 507 27.05 77.27 64.91
C SER A 507 26.16 76.77 63.78
N ASN A 508 25.61 75.58 64.01
CA ASN A 508 24.55 74.95 63.25
C ASN A 508 23.46 75.97 62.84
N GLY A 509 23.29 76.20 61.54
CA GLY A 509 22.27 77.08 60.98
C GLY A 509 20.86 76.57 61.26
N LYS A 510 20.29 77.00 62.39
CA LYS A 510 18.91 76.73 62.81
C LYS A 510 17.98 77.76 62.14
N ILE A 511 17.41 77.39 61.00
CA ILE A 511 16.38 78.17 60.29
C ILE A 511 15.11 78.21 61.16
N ARG A 512 14.57 79.39 61.46
CA ARG A 512 13.27 79.55 62.13
C ARG A 512 12.16 79.63 61.07
N LEU A 513 11.37 78.57 60.94
CA LEU A 513 10.17 78.49 60.10
C LEU A 513 8.94 78.91 60.91
N SER A 514 7.95 79.55 60.28
CA SER A 514 6.64 79.78 60.91
C SER A 514 5.91 78.44 61.14
N VAL A 515 4.98 78.39 62.10
CA VAL A 515 4.24 77.15 62.43
C VAL A 515 3.50 76.60 61.20
N GLU A 516 2.91 77.49 60.41
CA GLU A 516 2.19 77.16 59.17
C GLU A 516 3.11 76.60 58.08
N GLU A 517 4.30 77.18 57.88
CA GLU A 517 5.29 76.67 56.91
C GLU A 517 5.87 75.32 57.34
N PHE A 518 6.08 75.09 58.64
CA PHE A 518 6.52 73.80 59.16
C PHE A 518 5.45 72.72 58.97
N GLU A 519 4.18 73.03 59.22
CA GLU A 519 3.07 72.10 58.96
C GLU A 519 2.90 71.81 57.47
N ALA A 520 3.03 72.82 56.60
CA ALA A 520 3.00 72.64 55.15
C ALA A 520 4.15 71.75 54.64
N LEU A 521 5.37 71.97 55.15
CA LEU A 521 6.53 71.14 54.81
C LEU A 521 6.36 69.71 55.32
N LYS A 522 5.85 69.53 56.54
CA LYS A 522 5.54 68.20 57.11
C LYS A 522 4.52 67.45 56.24
N LYS A 523 3.44 68.10 55.81
CA LYS A 523 2.42 67.50 54.94
C LYS A 523 2.98 67.14 53.56
N ARG A 524 3.87 67.97 53.00
CA ARG A 524 4.54 67.68 51.72
C ARG A 524 5.51 66.50 51.86
N VAL A 525 6.29 66.44 52.93
CA VAL A 525 7.19 65.30 53.23
C VAL A 525 6.38 64.02 53.43
N GLU A 526 5.25 64.08 54.12
CA GLU A 526 4.36 62.93 54.33
C GLU A 526 3.67 62.48 53.03
N GLY A 527 3.28 63.41 52.15
CA GLY A 527 2.80 63.10 50.80
C GLY A 527 3.85 62.39 49.94
N ILE A 528 5.09 62.91 49.91
CA ILE A 528 6.21 62.27 49.19
C ILE A 528 6.51 60.87 49.76
N LYS A 529 6.44 60.71 51.08
CA LYS A 529 6.62 59.42 51.74
C LYS A 529 5.53 58.42 51.36
N ASN A 530 4.27 58.84 51.33
CA ASN A 530 3.16 57.97 50.92
C ASN A 530 3.25 57.58 49.43
N ASP A 531 3.63 58.53 48.55
CA ASP A 531 3.84 58.25 47.13
C ASP A 531 5.02 57.28 46.92
N ALA A 532 6.08 57.41 47.71
CA ALA A 532 7.20 56.47 47.71
C ALA A 532 6.76 55.08 48.22
N ASP A 533 6.01 55.00 49.31
CA ASP A 533 5.49 53.73 49.86
C ASP A 533 4.55 53.02 48.88
N ILE A 534 3.71 53.76 48.15
CA ILE A 534 2.84 53.19 47.10
C ILE A 534 3.68 52.63 45.94
N LYS A 535 4.71 53.37 45.49
CA LYS A 535 5.63 52.89 44.44
C LYS A 535 6.38 51.64 44.89
N VAL A 536 6.89 51.61 46.12
CA VAL A 536 7.56 50.44 46.68
C VAL A 536 6.61 49.24 46.74
N LYS A 537 5.38 49.41 47.21
CA LYS A 537 4.37 48.33 47.22
C LYS A 537 4.06 47.79 45.82
N SER A 538 3.94 48.68 44.82
CA SER A 538 3.72 48.26 43.43
C SER A 538 4.89 47.47 42.87
N VAL A 539 6.13 47.90 43.14
CA VAL A 539 7.34 47.20 42.69
C VAL A 539 7.47 45.85 43.41
N MET A 540 7.18 45.79 44.71
CA MET A 540 7.20 44.53 45.47
C MET A 540 6.19 43.51 44.92
N ALA A 541 4.97 43.94 44.56
CA ALA A 541 3.98 43.05 43.96
C ALA A 541 4.43 42.50 42.59
N GLN A 542 5.09 43.33 41.78
CA GLN A 542 5.69 42.88 40.51
C GLN A 542 6.82 41.88 40.75
N VAL A 543 7.69 42.12 41.74
CA VAL A 543 8.77 41.20 42.12
C VAL A 543 8.22 39.87 42.63
N GLU A 544 7.18 39.87 43.46
CA GLU A 544 6.52 38.64 43.92
C GLU A 544 5.95 37.83 42.75
N THR A 545 5.35 38.50 41.76
CA THR A 545 4.83 37.85 40.55
C THR A 545 5.96 37.25 39.69
N ILE A 546 7.06 37.98 39.51
CA ILE A 546 8.24 37.50 38.79
C ILE A 546 8.84 36.28 39.51
N ASN A 547 8.98 36.34 40.83
CA ASN A 547 9.52 35.23 41.63
C ASN A 547 8.61 33.99 41.57
N ALA A 548 7.29 34.15 41.56
CA ALA A 548 6.36 33.05 41.39
C ALA A 548 6.49 32.39 40.00
N ASN A 549 6.61 33.22 38.95
CA ASN A 549 6.82 32.73 37.58
C ASN A 549 8.18 32.03 37.43
N GLU A 550 9.25 32.58 38.04
CA GLU A 550 10.58 31.96 38.06
C GLU A 550 10.55 30.60 38.75
N LYS A 551 9.86 30.49 39.89
CA LYS A 551 9.69 29.21 40.60
C LYS A 551 8.97 28.18 39.73
N GLN A 552 7.87 28.56 39.08
CA GLN A 552 7.14 27.67 38.19
C GLN A 552 7.99 27.24 36.97
N ALA A 553 8.80 28.15 36.42
CA ALA A 553 9.71 27.83 35.33
C ALA A 553 10.81 26.84 35.76
N LYS A 554 11.37 27.00 36.98
CA LYS A 554 12.33 26.05 37.56
C LYS A 554 11.71 24.66 37.77
N GLU A 555 10.50 24.59 38.33
CA GLU A 555 9.79 23.32 38.53
C GLU A 555 9.55 22.59 37.19
N LYS A 556 9.18 23.31 36.12
CA LYS A 556 9.05 22.73 34.78
C LYS A 556 10.37 22.24 34.22
N LEU A 557 11.45 23.01 34.39
CA LEU A 557 12.78 22.65 33.93
C LEU A 557 13.29 21.38 34.64
N GLU A 558 13.10 21.27 35.95
CA GLU A 558 13.42 20.06 36.71
C GLU A 558 12.61 18.85 36.24
N GLY A 559 11.35 19.04 35.85
CA GLY A 559 10.52 17.99 35.24
C GLY A 559 11.10 17.49 33.92
N PHE A 560 11.44 18.39 33.01
CA PHE A 560 12.05 18.03 31.71
C PHE A 560 13.41 17.36 31.86
N LEU A 561 14.22 17.76 32.84
CA LEU A 561 15.51 17.11 33.10
C LEU A 561 15.32 15.66 33.58
N LYS A 562 14.35 15.39 34.45
CA LYS A 562 14.04 14.02 34.89
C LYS A 562 13.51 13.16 33.75
N GLU A 563 12.60 13.67 32.94
CA GLU A 563 12.07 12.94 31.78
C GLU A 563 13.19 12.62 30.76
N LYS A 564 14.12 13.55 30.56
CA LYS A 564 15.30 13.33 29.73
C LYS A 564 16.19 12.21 30.30
N GLU A 565 16.45 12.20 31.61
CA GLU A 565 17.23 11.14 32.25
C GLU A 565 16.55 9.76 32.11
N ASP A 566 15.23 9.69 32.25
CA ASP A 566 14.45 8.45 32.08
C ASP A 566 14.50 7.94 30.64
N ILE A 567 14.35 8.82 29.64
CA ILE A 567 14.49 8.47 28.22
C ILE A 567 15.92 8.01 27.91
N GLU A 568 16.94 8.69 28.44
CA GLU A 568 18.33 8.27 28.28
C GLU A 568 18.62 6.90 28.93
N ALA A 569 17.98 6.58 30.05
CA ALA A 569 18.08 5.26 30.68
C ALA A 569 17.41 4.17 29.81
N ALA A 570 16.19 4.43 29.36
CA ALA A 570 15.42 3.51 28.52
C ALA A 570 16.12 3.23 27.18
N THR A 571 16.70 4.26 26.55
CA THR A 571 17.45 4.13 25.29
C THR A 571 18.74 3.32 25.48
N LYS A 572 19.48 3.52 26.58
CA LYS A 572 20.66 2.70 26.91
C LYS A 572 20.31 1.23 27.14
N GLU A 573 19.17 0.95 27.77
CA GLU A 573 18.69 -0.43 27.96
C GLU A 573 18.28 -1.06 26.62
N ALA A 574 17.49 -0.35 25.81
CA ALA A 574 17.09 -0.79 24.48
C ALA A 574 18.32 -1.09 23.60
N LEU A 575 19.34 -0.24 23.63
CA LEU A 575 20.59 -0.45 22.90
C LEU A 575 21.30 -1.73 23.35
N LYS A 576 21.44 -1.96 24.66
CA LYS A 576 22.02 -3.21 25.18
C LYS A 576 21.24 -4.44 24.74
N THR A 577 19.90 -4.38 24.75
CA THR A 577 19.07 -5.51 24.29
C THR A 577 19.22 -5.77 22.79
N ALA A 578 19.36 -4.71 21.98
CA ALA A 578 19.61 -4.82 20.55
C ALA A 578 20.99 -5.42 20.26
N GLU A 579 22.04 -4.97 20.94
CA GLU A 579 23.39 -5.55 20.84
C GLU A 579 23.42 -7.03 21.22
N MET A 580 22.71 -7.41 22.29
CA MET A 580 22.58 -8.82 22.69
C MET A 580 21.85 -9.66 21.63
N ALA A 581 20.79 -9.11 21.01
CA ALA A 581 20.05 -9.78 19.95
C ALA A 581 20.89 -9.93 18.67
N GLU A 582 21.68 -8.93 18.31
CA GLU A 582 22.61 -8.99 17.18
C GLU A 582 23.72 -10.01 17.42
N ALA A 583 24.31 -10.03 18.62
CA ALA A 583 25.29 -11.05 18.99
C ALA A 583 24.70 -12.47 18.90
N ALA A 584 23.46 -12.67 19.38
CA ALA A 584 22.76 -13.94 19.26
C ALA A 584 22.47 -14.32 17.80
N LYS A 585 22.05 -13.35 16.98
CA LYS A 585 21.82 -13.55 15.53
C LYS A 585 23.11 -14.00 14.83
N LEU A 586 24.24 -13.37 15.10
CA LEU A 586 25.53 -13.73 14.49
C LEU A 586 25.96 -15.15 14.87
N VAL A 587 25.68 -15.60 16.09
CA VAL A 587 25.93 -17.00 16.50
C VAL A 587 25.10 -17.96 15.66
N VAL A 588 23.79 -17.70 15.51
CA VAL A 588 22.89 -18.55 14.72
C VAL A 588 23.27 -18.56 13.25
N GLU A 589 23.59 -17.39 12.67
CA GLU A 589 24.05 -17.29 11.27
C GLU A 589 25.36 -18.04 11.06
N GLY A 590 26.29 -17.96 12.02
CA GLY A 590 27.55 -18.71 12.00
C GLY A 590 27.35 -20.22 12.03
N GLU A 591 26.39 -20.72 12.82
CA GLU A 591 26.02 -22.14 12.82
C GLU A 591 25.36 -22.55 11.49
N LEU A 592 24.43 -21.74 11.00
CA LEU A 592 23.68 -22.03 9.78
C LEU A 592 24.61 -22.04 8.54
N GLN A 593 25.63 -21.19 8.53
CA GLN A 593 26.67 -21.21 7.50
C GLN A 593 27.52 -22.49 7.56
N LYS A 594 27.86 -22.99 8.75
CA LYS A 594 28.55 -24.28 8.91
C LYS A 594 27.69 -25.45 8.42
N TRP A 595 26.38 -25.42 8.70
CA TRP A 595 25.44 -26.42 8.19
C TRP A 595 25.41 -26.44 6.66
N ARG A 596 25.30 -25.28 6.01
CA ARG A 596 25.33 -25.18 4.54
C ARG A 596 26.64 -25.69 3.93
N GLN A 597 27.77 -25.40 4.57
CA GLN A 597 29.07 -25.91 4.12
C GLN A 597 29.16 -27.43 4.23
N LYS A 598 28.60 -28.02 5.28
CA LYS A 598 28.55 -29.47 5.46
C LYS A 598 27.63 -30.14 4.44
N GLU A 599 26.47 -29.56 4.16
CA GLU A 599 25.53 -30.02 3.14
C GLU A 599 26.16 -30.02 1.73
N GLN A 600 26.90 -28.95 1.39
CA GLN A 600 27.64 -28.89 0.12
C GLN A 600 28.76 -29.92 0.02
N GLN A 601 29.48 -30.18 1.12
CA GLN A 601 30.51 -31.23 1.15
C GLN A 601 29.91 -32.63 1.00
N GLU A 602 28.75 -32.90 1.62
CA GLU A 602 28.04 -34.17 1.47
C GLU A 602 27.51 -34.35 0.03
N GLU A 603 27.02 -33.30 -0.62
CA GLU A 603 26.59 -33.33 -2.02
C GLU A 603 27.75 -33.58 -3.00
N GLU A 604 28.91 -32.95 -2.77
CA GLU A 604 30.12 -33.19 -3.58
C GLU A 604 30.62 -34.64 -3.43
N GLU A 605 30.61 -35.18 -2.21
CA GLU A 605 31.03 -36.58 -1.94
C GLU A 605 30.09 -37.61 -2.60
N ILE A 606 28.78 -37.34 -2.63
CA ILE A 606 27.78 -38.17 -3.33
C ILE A 606 27.94 -38.07 -4.86
N GLY A 607 28.27 -36.88 -5.36
CA GLY A 607 28.55 -36.63 -6.78
C GLY A 607 29.79 -37.37 -7.27
N GLU A 608 30.87 -37.35 -6.49
CA GLU A 608 32.11 -38.07 -6.78
C GLU A 608 31.90 -39.60 -6.75
N SER A 609 31.18 -40.12 -5.76
CA SER A 609 30.84 -41.54 -5.68
C SER A 609 30.01 -42.01 -6.88
N SER A 610 29.05 -41.19 -7.34
CA SER A 610 28.22 -41.49 -8.51
C SER A 610 29.03 -41.48 -9.81
N MET A 611 30.01 -40.57 -9.94
CA MET A 611 30.90 -40.50 -11.10
C MET A 611 31.87 -41.69 -11.16
N GLU A 612 32.29 -42.20 -10.01
CA GLU A 612 33.16 -43.38 -9.92
C GLU A 612 32.41 -44.67 -10.33
N ILE A 613 31.14 -44.80 -9.97
CA ILE A 613 30.26 -45.91 -10.38
C ILE A 613 30.01 -45.90 -11.90
N LEU A 614 29.86 -44.73 -12.52
CA LEU A 614 29.68 -44.61 -13.98
C LEU A 614 30.94 -44.99 -14.75
N LYS A 615 32.13 -44.56 -14.29
CA LYS A 615 33.41 -44.97 -14.90
C LYS A 615 33.69 -46.48 -14.74
N GLY A 616 33.14 -47.13 -13.73
CA GLY A 616 33.22 -48.58 -13.56
C GLY A 616 32.39 -49.37 -14.58
N HIS A 617 31.26 -48.82 -15.03
CA HIS A 617 30.40 -49.46 -16.04
C HIS A 617 30.95 -49.33 -17.46
N GLU A 618 31.57 -48.19 -17.83
CA GLU A 618 32.17 -48.01 -19.16
C GLU A 618 33.42 -48.88 -19.41
N LYS A 619 34.06 -49.41 -18.37
CA LYS A 619 35.21 -50.32 -18.51
C LYS A 619 34.84 -51.80 -18.65
N ASN A 620 33.55 -52.16 -18.54
CA ASN A 620 33.07 -53.54 -18.61
C ASN A 620 32.22 -53.84 -19.87
N LEU A 621 32.22 -52.94 -20.85
CA LEU A 621 31.83 -53.19 -22.24
C LEU A 621 33.10 -53.21 -23.11
#